data_AF-A0A246RZ43-F1
#
_entry.id   AF-A0A246RZ43-F1
#
_cell.length_a   1.000
_cell.length_b   1.000
_cell.length_c   1.000
_cell.angle_alpha   90.00
_cell.angle_beta   90.00
_cell.angle_gamma   90.00
#
_symmetry.space_group_name_H-M   'P 1'
#
loop_
_entity.id
_entity.type
_entity.pdbx_description
1 polymer ?
#
loop_
_entity_poly.entity_id
_entity_poly.type
_entity_poly.pdbx_seq_one_letter_code
_entity_poly.pdbx_strand_id
1 'polypeptide(L)'
;MSGRSISRQAVRELVKKNHEELVEAIKRGENAHQFSLDQQDVLAEQHTAGMTLEEETRFFEMYAQESDALNAEVEASTQKILEDTEKRNQSAENIGKIIGAIILVGVIWLIFSKSI
;
A
#
# COMPACT_ATOMS: atom_id res chain seq x y z
N MET A 1 -0.73 -33.49 -25.44
CA MET A 1 0.23 -32.50 -24.91
C MET A 1 -0.01 -32.46 -23.41
N SER A 2 0.93 -32.97 -22.61
CA SER A 2 0.81 -32.93 -21.15
C SER A 2 1.26 -31.54 -20.71
N GLY A 3 0.30 -30.63 -20.51
CA GLY A 3 0.58 -29.23 -20.16
C GLY A 3 1.29 -29.14 -18.83
N ARG A 4 2.35 -28.32 -18.75
CA ARG A 4 3.02 -28.02 -17.50
C ARG A 4 1.99 -27.33 -16.58
N SER A 5 1.75 -27.88 -15.39
CA SER A 5 0.79 -27.29 -14.45
C SER A 5 1.41 -26.05 -13.81
N ILE A 6 0.91 -24.86 -14.17
CA ILE A 6 1.33 -23.59 -13.56
C ILE A 6 0.55 -23.41 -12.25
N SER A 7 1.28 -23.40 -11.12
CA SER A 7 0.68 -23.23 -9.80
C SER A 7 0.36 -21.77 -9.51
N ARG A 8 -0.92 -21.45 -9.31
CA ARG A 8 -1.35 -20.10 -8.88
C ARG A 8 -0.69 -19.66 -7.57
N GLN A 9 -0.46 -20.59 -6.63
CA GLN A 9 0.23 -20.27 -5.37
C GLN A 9 1.67 -19.81 -5.61
N ALA A 10 2.39 -20.46 -6.53
CA ALA A 10 3.76 -20.06 -6.86
C ALA A 10 3.78 -18.70 -7.57
N VAL A 11 2.82 -18.44 -8.45
CA VAL A 11 2.67 -17.11 -9.10
C VAL A 11 2.39 -16.03 -8.07
N ARG A 12 1.51 -16.30 -7.10
CA ARG A 12 1.22 -15.36 -5.99
C ARG A 12 2.46 -15.04 -5.16
N GLU A 13 3.25 -16.05 -4.80
CA GLU A 13 4.50 -15.85 -4.06
C GLU A 13 5.52 -15.04 -4.86
N LEU A 14 5.61 -15.27 -6.17
CA LEU A 14 6.46 -14.49 -7.07
C LEU A 14 6.02 -13.03 -7.15
N VAL A 15 4.73 -12.76 -7.32
CA VAL A 15 4.18 -11.39 -7.31
C VAL A 15 4.50 -10.67 -6.00
N LYS A 16 4.31 -11.33 -4.85
CA LYS A 16 4.63 -10.75 -3.54
C LYS A 16 6.11 -10.42 -3.42
N LYS A 17 6.98 -11.34 -3.80
CA LYS A 17 8.43 -11.13 -3.80
C LYS A 17 8.82 -9.95 -4.68
N ASN A 18 8.30 -9.89 -5.91
CA ASN A 18 8.61 -8.80 -6.83
C ASN A 18 8.15 -7.44 -6.29
N HIS A 19 6.98 -7.39 -5.65
CA HIS A 19 6.49 -6.20 -4.97
C HIS A 19 7.38 -5.77 -3.80
N GLU A 20 7.80 -6.71 -2.94
CA GLU A 20 8.73 -6.44 -1.84
C GLU A 20 10.06 -5.89 -2.35
N GLU A 21 10.63 -6.49 -3.39
CA GLU A 21 11.86 -6.03 -4.02
C GLU A 21 11.73 -4.62 -4.61
N LEU A 22 10.59 -4.30 -5.25
CA LEU A 22 10.30 -2.96 -5.76
C LEU A 22 10.20 -1.94 -4.62
N VAL A 23 9.53 -2.28 -3.53
CA VAL A 23 9.43 -1.42 -2.35
C VAL A 23 10.82 -1.15 -1.76
N GLU A 24 11.67 -2.17 -1.65
CA GLU A 24 13.04 -2.02 -1.17
C GLU A 24 13.90 -1.20 -2.14
N ALA A 25 13.74 -1.36 -3.45
CA ALA A 25 14.41 -0.53 -4.46
C ALA A 25 14.03 0.95 -4.33
N ILE A 26 12.74 1.24 -4.15
CA ILE A 26 12.24 2.60 -3.91
C ILE A 26 12.84 3.18 -2.62
N LYS A 27 12.90 2.39 -1.54
CA LYS A 27 13.52 2.83 -0.27
C LYS A 27 15.01 3.15 -0.42
N ARG A 28 15.73 2.45 -1.30
CA ARG A 28 17.13 2.73 -1.65
C ARG A 28 17.29 3.96 -2.56
N GLY A 29 16.20 4.54 -3.06
CA GLY A 29 16.21 5.68 -3.98
C GLY A 29 16.43 5.29 -5.44
N GLU A 30 16.22 4.02 -5.79
CA GLU A 30 16.31 3.55 -7.17
C GLU A 30 15.11 4.00 -8.00
N ASN A 31 15.27 4.02 -9.33
CA ASN A 31 14.18 4.35 -10.23
C ASN A 31 13.20 3.18 -10.33
N ALA A 32 12.03 3.33 -9.71
CA ALA A 32 10.97 2.32 -9.68
C ALA A 32 10.54 1.84 -11.08
N HIS A 33 10.50 2.74 -12.07
CA HIS A 33 10.10 2.39 -13.43
C HIS A 33 11.16 1.50 -14.09
N GLN A 34 12.43 1.87 -14.00
CA GLN A 34 13.52 1.05 -14.53
C GLN A 34 13.56 -0.32 -13.85
N PHE A 35 13.45 -0.35 -12.52
CA PHE A 35 13.44 -1.60 -11.77
C PHE A 35 12.28 -2.53 -12.18
N SER A 36 11.11 -1.96 -12.45
CA SER A 36 9.95 -2.72 -12.94
C SER A 36 10.14 -3.24 -14.36
N LEU A 37 10.86 -2.53 -15.23
CA LEU A 37 11.25 -3.04 -16.54
C LEU A 37 12.24 -4.21 -16.41
N ASP A 38 13.26 -4.06 -15.56
CA ASP A 38 14.26 -5.11 -15.32
C ASP A 38 13.59 -6.39 -14.75
N GLN A 39 12.59 -6.24 -13.87
CA GLN A 39 11.78 -7.37 -13.38
C GLN A 39 10.96 -8.05 -14.48
N GLN A 40 10.44 -7.29 -15.46
CA GLN A 40 9.71 -7.87 -16.60
C GLN A 40 10.65 -8.70 -17.48
N ASP A 41 11.87 -8.22 -17.71
CA ASP A 41 12.89 -8.98 -18.44
C ASP A 41 13.24 -10.29 -17.71
N VAL A 42 13.42 -10.23 -16.38
CA VAL A 42 13.65 -11.43 -15.55
C VAL A 42 12.48 -12.42 -15.63
N LEU A 43 11.23 -11.94 -15.61
CA LEU A 43 10.05 -12.79 -15.76
C LEU A 43 10.05 -13.52 -17.12
N ALA A 44 10.32 -12.78 -18.20
CA ALA A 44 10.36 -13.32 -19.55
C ALA A 44 11.53 -14.31 -19.78
N GLU A 45 12.69 -14.02 -19.20
CA GLU A 45 13.89 -14.83 -19.42
C GLU A 45 14.00 -16.03 -18.49
N GLN A 46 13.56 -15.90 -17.22
CA GLN A 46 13.84 -16.91 -16.20
C GLN A 46 12.61 -17.73 -15.82
N HIS A 47 11.42 -17.12 -15.86
CA HIS A 47 10.20 -17.76 -15.38
C HIS A 47 9.36 -18.36 -16.49
N THR A 48 9.52 -17.90 -17.73
CA THR A 48 8.82 -18.45 -18.91
C THR A 48 9.73 -19.22 -19.85
N ALA A 49 11.03 -19.33 -19.57
CA ALA A 49 11.96 -20.09 -20.41
C ALA A 49 11.49 -21.53 -20.67
N GLY A 50 11.39 -21.89 -21.95
CA GLY A 50 10.97 -23.23 -22.38
C GLY A 50 9.50 -23.53 -22.07
N MET A 51 8.66 -22.52 -21.83
CA MET A 51 7.21 -22.62 -21.94
C MET A 51 6.78 -22.53 -23.41
N THR A 52 5.63 -23.12 -23.71
CA THR A 52 4.91 -22.83 -24.95
C THR A 52 4.18 -21.49 -24.84
N LEU A 53 3.88 -20.84 -25.96
CA LEU A 53 3.15 -19.56 -25.97
C LEU A 53 1.84 -19.61 -25.16
N GLU A 54 1.13 -20.74 -25.16
CA GLU A 54 -0.10 -20.92 -24.38
C GLU A 54 0.17 -21.02 -22.86
N GLU A 55 1.31 -21.59 -22.46
CA GLU A 55 1.74 -21.63 -21.07
C GLU A 55 2.22 -20.25 -20.61
N GLU A 56 2.99 -19.52 -21.42
CA GLU A 56 3.40 -18.14 -21.14
C GLU A 56 2.18 -17.23 -20.97
N THR A 57 1.21 -17.34 -21.88
CA THR A 57 -0.02 -16.54 -21.82
C THR A 57 -0.77 -16.79 -20.52
N ARG A 58 -0.94 -18.07 -20.12
CA ARG A 58 -1.59 -18.43 -18.85
C ARG A 58 -0.79 -17.96 -17.63
N PHE A 59 0.54 -18.03 -17.70
CA PHE A 59 1.41 -17.54 -16.64
C PHE A 59 1.22 -16.03 -16.46
N PHE A 60 1.34 -15.24 -17.53
CA PHE A 60 1.20 -13.78 -17.47
C PHE A 60 -0.21 -13.35 -17.08
N GLU A 61 -1.25 -14.06 -17.53
CA GLU A 61 -2.63 -13.80 -17.10
C GLU A 61 -2.80 -14.03 -15.59
N MET A 62 -2.29 -15.15 -15.06
CA MET A 62 -2.31 -15.40 -13.61
C MET A 62 -1.47 -14.36 -12.85
N TYR A 63 -0.31 -13.99 -13.37
CA TYR A 63 0.57 -13.00 -12.76
C TYR A 63 -0.11 -11.64 -12.67
N ALA A 64 -0.77 -11.20 -13.75
CA ALA A 64 -1.56 -9.97 -13.78
C ALA A 64 -2.70 -10.00 -12.75
N GLN A 65 -3.47 -11.09 -12.69
CA GLN A 65 -4.57 -11.24 -11.72
C GLN A 65 -4.08 -11.16 -10.27
N GLU A 66 -2.97 -11.83 -9.93
CA GLU A 66 -2.44 -11.79 -8.57
C GLU A 66 -1.78 -10.43 -8.25
N SER A 67 -1.19 -9.74 -9.25
CA SER A 67 -0.68 -8.38 -9.09
C SER A 67 -1.79 -7.37 -8.84
N ASP A 68 -2.91 -7.46 -9.56
CA ASP A 68 -4.08 -6.61 -9.35
C ASP A 68 -4.70 -6.85 -7.97
N ALA A 69 -4.79 -8.11 -7.54
CA ALA A 69 -5.27 -8.46 -6.20
C ALA A 69 -4.38 -7.88 -5.10
N LEU A 70 -3.05 -7.95 -5.25
CA LEU A 70 -2.11 -7.35 -4.31
C LEU A 70 -2.24 -5.82 -4.29
N ASN A 71 -2.37 -5.18 -5.46
CA ASN A 71 -2.56 -3.73 -5.55
C ASN A 71 -3.85 -3.29 -4.86
N ALA A 72 -4.95 -4.03 -5.03
CA ALA A 72 -6.22 -3.75 -4.34
C ALA A 72 -6.09 -3.88 -2.80
N GLU A 73 -5.32 -4.87 -2.31
CA GLU A 73 -5.05 -5.03 -0.88
C GLU A 73 -4.23 -3.85 -0.32
N VAL A 74 -3.21 -3.40 -1.05
CA VAL A 74 -2.38 -2.25 -0.67
C VAL A 74 -3.20 -0.95 -0.69
N GLU A 75 -4.05 -0.76 -1.71
CA GLU A 75 -4.93 0.41 -1.81
C GLU A 75 -5.93 0.46 -0.65
N ALA A 76 -6.62 -0.65 -0.36
CA ALA A 76 -7.56 -0.73 0.76
C ALA A 76 -6.87 -0.46 2.10
N SER A 77 -5.65 -1.00 2.28
CA SER A 77 -4.85 -0.76 3.48
C SER A 77 -4.45 0.72 3.62
N THR A 78 -4.09 1.35 2.51
CA THR A 78 -3.72 2.77 2.46
C THR A 78 -4.92 3.66 2.78
N GLN A 79 -6.08 3.38 2.18
CA GLN A 79 -7.33 4.10 2.46
C GLN A 79 -7.69 4.02 3.95
N LYS A 80 -7.58 2.83 4.55
CA LYS A 80 -7.83 2.64 5.98
C LYS A 80 -6.88 3.47 6.87
N ILE A 81 -5.59 3.53 6.52
CA ILE A 81 -4.60 4.35 7.25
C ILE A 81 -4.95 5.84 7.14
N LEU A 82 -5.39 6.30 5.97
CA LEU A 82 -5.83 7.68 5.77
C LEU A 82 -7.06 8.02 6.63
N GLU A 83 -8.08 7.16 6.61
CA GLU A 83 -9.29 7.33 7.44
C GLU A 83 -8.96 7.35 8.93
N ASP A 84 -8.09 6.44 9.40
CA ASP A 84 -7.70 6.37 10.80
C ASP A 84 -6.87 7.61 11.22
N THR A 85 -6.04 8.12 10.31
CA THR A 85 -5.29 9.36 10.52
C THR A 85 -6.22 10.57 10.59
N GLU A 86 -7.22 10.63 9.72
CA GLU A 86 -8.22 11.70 9.72
C GLU A 86 -9.06 11.69 11.02
N LYS A 87 -9.53 10.52 11.46
CA LYS A 87 -10.25 10.37 12.74
C LYS A 87 -9.41 10.82 13.93
N ARG A 88 -8.12 10.49 13.94
CA ARG A 88 -7.19 10.94 14.99
C ARG A 88 -7.02 12.46 14.98
N ASN A 89 -6.87 13.06 13.80
CA ASN A 89 -6.75 14.51 13.67
C ASN A 89 -8.03 15.23 14.12
N GLN A 90 -9.21 14.75 13.72
CA GLN A 90 -10.49 15.31 14.16
C GLN A 90 -10.66 15.19 15.69
N SER A 91 -10.25 14.05 16.26
CA SER A 91 -10.28 13.85 17.72
C SER A 91 -9.35 14.81 18.46
N ALA A 92 -8.13 14.99 17.95
CA ALA A 92 -7.15 15.93 18.51
C ALA A 92 -7.65 17.39 18.41
N GLU A 93 -8.25 17.77 17.29
CA GLU A 93 -8.83 19.11 17.09
C GLU A 93 -9.99 19.37 18.06
N ASN A 94 -10.88 18.39 18.24
CA ASN A 94 -12.01 18.50 19.17
C ASN A 94 -11.54 18.62 20.62
N ILE A 95 -10.53 17.85 21.04
CA ILE A 95 -9.91 17.98 22.37
C ILE A 95 -9.26 19.37 22.52
N GLY A 96 -8.54 19.85 21.51
CA GLY A 96 -7.94 21.18 21.50
C GLY A 96 -8.98 22.30 21.66
N LYS A 97 -10.11 22.22 20.96
CA LYS A 97 -11.24 23.17 21.09
C LYS A 97 -11.85 23.15 22.49
N ILE A 98 -12.06 21.96 23.07
CA ILE A 98 -12.62 21.82 24.43
C ILE A 98 -11.66 22.42 25.47
N ILE A 99 -10.37 22.08 25.42
CA ILE A 99 -9.37 22.62 26.34
C ILE A 99 -9.29 24.15 26.21
N GLY A 100 -9.25 24.66 24.96
CA GLY A 100 -9.24 26.10 24.70
C GLY A 100 -10.47 26.82 25.25
N ALA A 101 -11.67 26.23 25.10
CA ALA A 101 -12.91 26.77 25.64
C ALA A 101 -12.91 26.81 27.18
N ILE A 102 -12.43 25.76 27.84
CA ILE A 102 -12.33 25.71 29.31
C ILE A 102 -11.39 26.82 29.83
N ILE A 103 -10.24 27.01 29.19
CA ILE A 103 -9.28 28.06 29.57
C ILE A 103 -9.91 29.45 29.39
N LEU A 104 -10.56 29.71 28.26
CA LEU A 104 -11.24 30.98 28.00
C LEU A 104 -12.31 31.30 29.04
N VAL A 105 -13.17 30.33 29.36
CA VAL A 105 -14.22 30.49 30.37
C VAL A 105 -13.61 30.76 31.76
N GLY A 106 -12.54 30.04 32.12
CA GLY A 106 -11.82 30.26 33.38
C GLY A 106 -11.19 31.65 33.48
N VAL A 107 -10.57 32.14 32.40
CA VAL A 107 -10.01 33.50 32.33
C VAL A 107 -11.10 34.55 32.48
N ILE A 108 -12.21 34.41 31.75
CA ILE A 108 -13.36 35.32 31.83
C ILE A 108 -13.89 35.34 33.27
N TRP A 109 -14.09 34.18 33.89
CA TRP A 109 -14.58 34.07 35.26
C TRP A 109 -13.63 34.71 36.29
N LEU A 110 -12.31 34.57 36.12
CA LEU A 110 -11.31 35.22 36.97
C LEU A 110 -11.32 36.75 36.84
N ILE A 111 -11.55 37.29 35.63
CA ILE A 111 -11.65 38.73 35.41
C ILE A 111 -12.90 39.31 36.10
N PHE A 112 -14.04 38.63 35.97
CA PHE A 112 -15.29 39.07 36.59
C PHE A 112 -15.31 38.89 38.10
N SER A 113 -14.72 37.82 38.65
CA SER A 113 -14.66 37.59 40.10
C SER A 113 -13.74 38.57 40.85
N LYS A 114 -12.80 39.23 40.16
CA LYS A 114 -11.98 40.31 40.73
C LYS A 114 -12.59 41.71 40.59
N SER A 115 -13.63 41.86 39.77
CA SER A 115 -14.26 43.16 39.48
C SER A 115 -15.55 43.41 40.29
N ILE A 116 -15.91 42.47 41.17
CA ILE A 116 -16.98 42.56 42.19
C ILE A 116 -16.31 42.66 43.56
#